data_AF-A0A2S2F8T3-F1
#
_entry.id   AF-A0A2S2F8T3-F1
#
_cell.length_a   1.000
_cell.length_b   1.000
_cell.length_c   1.000
_cell.angle_alpha   90.00
_cell.angle_beta   90.00
_cell.angle_gamma   90.00
#
_symmetry.space_group_name_H-M   'P 1'
#
loop_
_entity.id
_entity.type
_entity.pdbx_description
1 polymer ?
#
loop_
_entity_poly.entity_id
_entity_poly.type
_entity_poly.pdbx_seq_one_letter_code
_entity_poly.pdbx_strand_id
1 'polypeptide(L)'
;MEIENLSKDQLECLIKKAQNQIVVVENTNLDDGYLKMFEIAKELGLTILELNEHGENRKLNKKPVVKADPKYRNPNNHKEVWAGRGKRPSWLNREIESGKTLESFLIV
;
A
#
# COMPACT_ATOMS: atom_id res chain seq x y z
N MET A 1 20.39 -9.44 -31.78
CA MET A 1 21.17 -8.47 -30.98
C MET A 1 22.64 -8.83 -31.16
N GLU A 2 23.44 -7.92 -31.71
CA GLU A 2 24.84 -8.12 -32.15
C GLU A 2 25.85 -8.04 -30.99
N ILE A 3 25.63 -8.77 -29.90
CA ILE A 3 26.56 -8.79 -28.74
C ILE A 3 27.60 -9.91 -28.82
N GLU A 4 27.33 -10.96 -29.60
CA GLU A 4 28.15 -12.17 -29.68
C GLU A 4 29.51 -11.96 -30.38
N ASN A 5 29.64 -10.89 -31.19
CA ASN A 5 30.85 -10.59 -31.97
C ASN A 5 31.67 -9.39 -31.43
N LEU A 6 31.32 -8.86 -30.26
CA LEU A 6 32.02 -7.70 -29.68
C LEU A 6 33.27 -8.14 -28.90
N SER A 7 34.36 -7.37 -29.00
CA SER A 7 35.53 -7.56 -28.16
C SER A 7 35.24 -7.13 -26.72
N LYS A 8 36.07 -7.58 -25.77
CA LYS A 8 35.95 -7.22 -24.34
C LYS A 8 35.82 -5.71 -24.14
N ASP A 9 36.69 -4.91 -24.77
CA ASP A 9 36.67 -3.45 -24.63
C ASP A 9 35.38 -2.83 -25.19
N GLN A 10 34.82 -3.41 -26.26
CA GLN A 10 33.55 -2.96 -26.83
C GLN A 10 32.37 -3.31 -25.93
N LEU A 11 32.39 -4.49 -25.30
CA LEU A 11 31.40 -4.88 -24.30
C LEU A 11 31.45 -3.98 -23.05
N GLU A 12 32.64 -3.66 -22.56
CA GLU A 12 32.82 -2.73 -21.44
C GLU A 12 32.34 -1.31 -21.78
N CYS A 13 32.63 -0.83 -23.00
CA CYS A 13 32.11 0.43 -23.52
C CYS A 13 30.59 0.43 -23.61
N LEU A 14 29.98 -0.67 -24.07
CA LEU A 14 28.54 -0.83 -24.15
C LEU A 14 27.89 -0.83 -22.77
N ILE A 15 28.47 -1.53 -21.80
CA ILE A 15 28.00 -1.54 -20.40
C ILE A 15 28.03 -0.11 -19.84
N LYS A 16 29.12 0.63 -20.03
CA LYS A 16 29.24 2.01 -19.57
C LYS A 16 28.20 2.92 -20.20
N LYS A 17 27.96 2.79 -21.51
CA LYS A 17 26.91 3.54 -22.23
C LYS A 17 25.53 3.19 -21.71
N ALA A 18 25.23 1.91 -21.50
CA ALA A 18 23.96 1.45 -20.98
C ALA A 18 23.71 1.99 -19.56
N GLN A 19 24.72 1.96 -18.69
CA GLN A 19 24.64 2.53 -17.33
C GLN A 19 24.33 4.03 -17.37
N ASN A 20 25.05 4.80 -18.20
CA ASN A 20 24.77 6.23 -18.36
C ASN A 20 23.34 6.46 -18.90
N GLN A 21 22.90 5.65 -19.85
CA GLN A 21 21.55 5.76 -20.42
C GLN A 21 20.47 5.44 -19.39
N ILE A 22 20.70 4.47 -18.49
CA ILE A 22 19.79 4.19 -17.37
C ILE A 22 19.63 5.43 -16.50
N VAL A 23 20.74 6.06 -16.11
CA VAL A 23 20.70 7.28 -15.29
C VAL A 23 19.97 8.42 -16.01
N VAL A 24 20.19 8.59 -17.32
CA VAL A 24 19.46 9.60 -18.11
C VAL A 24 17.96 9.31 -18.11
N VAL A 25 17.57 8.06 -18.37
CA VAL A 25 16.16 7.65 -18.40
C VAL A 25 15.48 7.83 -17.04
N GLU A 26 16.17 7.49 -15.94
CA GLU A 26 15.65 7.70 -14.59
C GLU A 26 15.43 9.18 -14.30
N ASN A 27 16.38 10.05 -14.66
CA ASN A 27 16.22 11.49 -14.48
C ASN A 27 15.11 12.06 -15.36
N THR A 28 14.99 11.63 -16.62
CA THR A 28 13.87 12.07 -17.48
C THR A 28 12.52 11.64 -16.92
N ASN A 29 12.42 10.43 -16.34
CA ASN A 29 11.19 9.99 -15.70
C ASN A 29 10.84 10.83 -14.46
N LEU A 30 11.85 11.26 -13.69
CA LEU A 30 11.66 12.16 -12.55
C LEU A 30 11.19 13.55 -13.01
N ASP A 31 11.80 14.09 -14.05
CA ASP A 31 11.41 15.38 -14.64
C ASP A 31 9.99 15.34 -15.20
N ASP A 32 9.63 14.27 -15.92
CA ASP A 32 8.27 14.05 -16.43
C ASP A 32 7.25 13.96 -15.29
N GLY A 33 7.62 13.31 -14.18
CA GLY A 33 6.81 13.26 -12.96
C GLY A 33 6.62 14.64 -12.34
N TYR A 34 7.69 15.43 -12.26
CA TYR A 34 7.67 16.78 -11.74
C TYR A 34 6.79 17.70 -12.59
N LEU A 35 6.91 17.65 -13.91
CA LEU A 35 6.09 18.44 -14.84
C LEU A 35 4.60 18.13 -14.68
N LYS A 36 4.23 16.84 -14.58
CA LYS A 36 2.84 16.43 -14.32
C LYS A 36 2.32 16.98 -13.00
N MET A 37 3.12 16.92 -11.94
CA MET A 37 2.73 17.47 -10.64
C MET A 37 2.58 19.00 -10.69
N PHE A 38 3.45 19.67 -11.43
CA PHE A 38 3.37 21.11 -11.65
C PHE A 38 2.10 21.51 -12.43
N GLU A 39 1.77 20.80 -13.50
CA GLU A 39 0.55 21.04 -14.29
C GLU A 39 -0.70 20.89 -13.42
N ILE A 40 -0.80 19.82 -12.64
CA ILE A 40 -1.91 19.60 -11.70
C ILE A 40 -1.99 20.72 -10.66
N ALA A 41 -0.85 21.10 -10.06
CA ALA A 41 -0.83 22.18 -9.08
C ALA A 41 -1.29 23.51 -9.71
N LYS A 42 -0.80 23.83 -10.91
CA LYS A 42 -1.16 25.03 -11.66
C LYS A 42 -2.64 25.07 -12.03
N GLU A 43 -3.23 23.96 -12.49
CA GLU A 43 -4.67 23.86 -12.78
C GLU A 43 -5.54 24.14 -11.55
N LEU A 44 -5.05 23.74 -10.38
CA LEU A 44 -5.72 23.98 -9.10
C LEU A 44 -5.43 25.37 -8.51
N GLY A 45 -4.57 26.16 -9.17
CA GLY A 45 -4.12 27.47 -8.66
C GLY A 45 -3.26 27.37 -7.40
N LEU A 46 -2.61 26.23 -7.19
CA LEU A 46 -1.78 25.93 -6.03
C LEU A 46 -0.31 25.82 -6.44
N THR A 47 0.57 25.95 -5.45
CA THR A 47 1.97 25.57 -5.57
C THR A 47 2.15 24.07 -5.29
N ILE A 48 3.23 23.48 -5.81
CA ILE A 48 3.61 22.09 -5.50
C ILE A 48 3.80 21.89 -3.98
N LEU A 49 4.32 22.91 -3.29
CA LEU A 49 4.53 22.87 -1.84
C LEU A 49 3.21 22.76 -1.08
N GLU A 50 2.20 23.56 -1.45
CA GLU A 50 0.87 23.49 -0.84
C GLU A 50 0.19 22.15 -1.12
N LEU A 51 0.34 21.61 -2.34
CA LEU A 51 -0.19 20.29 -2.68
C LEU A 51 0.46 19.17 -1.84
N ASN A 52 1.77 19.27 -1.61
CA ASN A 52 2.51 18.34 -0.76
C ASN A 52 2.11 18.46 0.71
N GLU A 53 2.00 19.68 1.23
CA GLU A 53 1.54 19.96 2.59
C GLU A 53 0.13 19.40 2.82
N HIS A 54 -0.77 19.54 1.86
CA HIS A 54 -2.10 18.92 1.92
C HIS A 54 -2.03 17.39 1.99
N GLY A 55 -1.12 16.78 1.22
CA GLY A 55 -0.85 15.34 1.24
C GLY A 55 -0.36 14.83 2.59
N GLU A 56 0.62 15.52 3.18
CA GLU A 56 1.17 15.19 4.51
C GLU A 56 0.11 15.37 5.61
N ASN A 57 -0.64 16.46 5.57
CA ASN A 57 -1.74 16.69 6.50
C ASN A 57 -2.82 15.59 6.41
N ARG A 58 -3.14 15.07 5.21
CA ARG A 58 -4.05 13.91 5.09
C ARG A 58 -3.49 12.64 5.73
N LYS A 59 -2.18 12.40 5.65
CA LYS A 59 -1.54 11.25 6.31
C LYS A 59 -1.59 11.39 7.82
N LEU A 60 -1.28 12.58 8.34
CA LEU A 60 -1.28 12.87 9.78
C LEU A 60 -2.69 12.84 10.38
N ASN A 61 -3.69 13.37 9.66
CA ASN A 61 -5.08 13.40 10.09
C ASN A 61 -5.82 12.07 9.88
N LYS A 62 -5.17 11.04 9.35
CA LYS A 62 -5.75 9.70 9.24
C LYS A 62 -5.87 9.09 10.64
N LYS A 63 -7.10 9.07 11.18
CA LYS A 63 -7.38 8.44 12.49
C LYS A 63 -6.77 7.03 12.51
N PRO A 64 -5.99 6.68 13.54
CA PRO A 64 -5.46 5.34 13.67
C PRO A 64 -6.63 4.35 13.68
N VAL A 65 -6.53 3.30 12.87
CA VAL A 65 -7.50 2.20 12.90
C VAL A 65 -7.30 1.50 14.23
N VAL A 66 -8.14 1.83 15.22
CA VAL A 66 -8.15 1.15 16.51
C VAL A 66 -8.60 -0.29 16.24
N LYS A 67 -7.63 -1.22 16.25
CA LYS A 67 -7.93 -2.65 16.25
C LYS A 67 -8.67 -2.93 17.56
N ALA A 68 -9.95 -3.28 17.45
CA ALA A 68 -10.74 -3.62 18.62
C ALA A 68 -10.29 -4.99 19.14
N ASP A 69 -10.12 -5.09 20.46
CA ASP A 69 -9.74 -6.35 21.10
C ASP A 69 -10.79 -7.43 20.81
N PRO A 70 -10.37 -8.68 20.58
CA PRO A 70 -11.31 -9.74 20.31
C PRO A 70 -12.16 -10.02 21.55
N LYS A 71 -13.49 -9.91 21.41
CA LYS A 71 -14.46 -10.11 22.50
C LYS A 71 -15.09 -11.49 22.49
N TYR A 72 -15.15 -12.12 21.32
CA TYR A 72 -15.72 -13.45 21.13
C TYR A 72 -14.74 -14.39 20.42
N ARG A 73 -14.71 -15.67 20.79
CA ARG A 73 -13.86 -16.71 20.20
C ARG A 73 -14.67 -17.95 19.84
N ASN A 74 -14.39 -18.53 18.67
CA ASN A 74 -14.98 -19.79 18.25
C ASN A 74 -14.41 -20.96 19.10
N PRO A 75 -15.25 -21.80 19.75
CA PRO A 75 -14.78 -22.94 20.53
C PRO A 75 -14.22 -24.07 19.66
N ASN A 76 -14.65 -24.15 18.40
CA ASN A 76 -14.17 -25.14 17.44
C ASN A 76 -12.84 -24.72 16.80
N ASN A 77 -12.52 -23.42 16.79
CA ASN A 77 -11.28 -22.90 16.23
C ASN A 77 -10.85 -21.59 16.92
N HIS A 78 -9.90 -21.68 17.85
CA HIS A 78 -9.45 -20.54 18.66
C HIS A 78 -8.78 -19.40 17.86
N LYS A 79 -8.41 -19.64 16.59
CA LYS A 79 -7.88 -18.59 15.71
C LYS A 79 -8.96 -17.66 15.18
N GLU A 80 -10.21 -18.09 15.18
CA GLU A 80 -11.34 -17.28 14.73
C GLU A 80 -11.91 -16.48 15.91
N VAL A 81 -11.71 -15.17 15.85
CA VAL A 81 -12.13 -14.23 16.88
C VAL A 81 -12.91 -13.07 16.30
N TRP A 82 -13.80 -12.48 17.09
CA TRP A 82 -14.60 -11.35 16.69
C TRP A 82 -14.61 -10.29 17.79
N ALA A 83 -14.28 -9.06 17.43
CA ALA A 83 -14.21 -7.94 18.38
C ALA A 83 -15.58 -7.37 18.80
N GLY A 84 -16.69 -7.96 18.32
CA GLY A 84 -18.03 -7.47 18.60
C GLY A 84 -18.44 -6.21 17.82
N ARG A 85 -17.59 -5.74 16.90
CA ARG A 85 -17.86 -4.61 16.00
C ARG A 85 -17.89 -5.07 14.54
N GLY A 86 -18.77 -4.50 13.73
CA GLY A 86 -18.89 -4.80 12.30
C GLY A 86 -19.65 -6.11 12.00
N LYS A 87 -19.45 -6.63 10.77
CA LYS A 87 -20.11 -7.86 10.32
C LYS A 87 -19.70 -9.07 11.17
N ARG A 88 -20.67 -9.83 11.64
CA ARG A 88 -20.42 -11.09 12.36
C ARG A 88 -19.77 -12.12 11.42
N PRO A 89 -18.77 -12.88 11.89
CA PRO A 89 -18.16 -13.94 11.11
C PRO A 89 -19.12 -15.12 10.93
N SER A 90 -18.94 -15.87 9.84
CA SER A 90 -19.85 -16.97 9.48
C SER A 90 -19.98 -18.05 10.55
N TRP A 91 -18.89 -18.34 11.29
CA TRP A 91 -18.94 -19.30 12.39
C TRP A 91 -19.92 -18.86 13.48
N LEU A 92 -19.93 -17.57 13.85
CA LEU A 92 -20.77 -17.07 14.92
C LEU A 92 -22.25 -17.08 14.52
N ASN A 93 -22.55 -16.74 13.27
CA ASN A 93 -23.91 -16.83 12.74
C ASN A 93 -24.43 -18.27 12.77
N ARG A 94 -23.62 -19.25 12.33
CA ARG A 94 -23.99 -20.67 12.35
C ARG A 94 -24.25 -21.18 13.77
N GLU A 95 -23.43 -20.80 14.75
CA GLU A 95 -23.64 -21.22 16.13
C GLU A 95 -24.91 -20.58 16.73
N ILE A 96 -25.21 -19.33 16.41
CA ILE A 96 -26.45 -18.66 16.83
C ILE A 96 -27.68 -19.32 16.19
N GLU A 97 -27.61 -19.65 14.89
CA GLU A 97 -28.66 -20.40 14.18
C GLU A 97 -28.88 -21.79 14.76
N SER A 98 -27.83 -22.42 15.32
CA SER A 98 -27.94 -23.69 16.05
C SER A 98 -28.57 -23.57 17.45
N GLY A 99 -28.99 -22.37 17.85
CA GLY A 99 -29.67 -22.11 19.12
C GLY A 99 -28.75 -21.70 20.27
N LYS A 100 -27.45 -21.48 20.04
CA LYS A 100 -26.51 -21.01 21.07
C LYS A 100 -26.57 -19.50 21.22
N THR A 101 -26.33 -19.02 22.43
CA THR A 101 -26.33 -17.59 22.73
C THR A 101 -24.95 -16.97 22.48
N LEU A 102 -24.91 -15.68 22.14
CA LEU A 102 -23.68 -14.96 21.83
C LEU A 102 -22.72 -14.91 23.04
N GLU A 103 -23.26 -14.89 24.26
CA GLU A 103 -22.52 -14.85 25.51
C GLU A 103 -21.65 -16.09 25.73
N SER A 104 -22.04 -17.23 25.16
CA SER A 104 -21.28 -18.49 25.28
C SER A 104 -19.90 -18.44 24.61
N PHE A 105 -19.67 -17.46 23.73
CA PHE A 105 -18.44 -17.27 22.98
C PHE A 105 -17.55 -16.17 23.55
N LEU A 106 -17.94 -15.52 24.65
CA LEU A 106 -17.18 -14.41 25.24
C LEU A 106 -15.79 -14.88 25.71
N ILE A 107 -14.77 -14.09 25.36
CA ILE A 107 -13.43 -14.20 25.94
C ILE A 107 -13.47 -13.33 27.20
N VAL A 108 -13.42 -13.96 28.37
CA VAL A 108 -13.31 -13.27 29.68
C VAL A 108 -11.84 -12.99 29.98
#